data_AF-A0A4R0S3B9-F1
#
_entry.id   AF-A0A4R0S3B9-F1
#
_cell.length_a   1.000
_cell.length_b   1.000
_cell.length_c   1.000
_cell.angle_alpha   90.00
_cell.angle_beta   90.00
_cell.angle_gamma   90.00
#
_symmetry.space_group_name_H-M   'P 1'
#
loop_
_entity.id
_entity.type
_entity.pdbx_description
1 polymer ?
#
loop_
_entity_poly.entity_id
_entity_poly.type
_entity_poly.pdbx_seq_one_letter_code
_entity_poly.pdbx_strand_id
1 'polypeptide(L)'
;MTRTASRPGLPRDVPKPSSSSTEPLRVDGPESSHTGSLILHGQPGFPDSNVHAVVAAIPSLCPGDPFNFKLFEKLGMLGVRTKADLDMLSANLEQTKEFLLKKGISFLEFIVIRHHLLLRARRHRPETGRDMADEPKMLEFLKQYSPPLEHLSSVLRDIGIQNSDLEHLSSLDDAWPAFGKYLLSHGLQISEYRSLRRAVPVNRRVDLAEADSNPEPYLALQIFLKALKGDLNSKVDAFVRAGLCYSEDLNMVCVLPEEQIDEILDGLIKEGLSWTQCKAVREGLKDRAEGIAAGRHDQGGA
;
A
#
# COMPACT_ATOMS: atom_id res chain seq x y z
N MET A 1 55.77 -25.88 31.39
CA MET A 1 56.81 -25.44 32.35
C MET A 1 56.59 -23.97 32.65
N THR A 2 56.26 -23.65 33.92
CA THR A 2 56.52 -22.38 34.65
C THR A 2 56.22 -21.05 33.95
N ARG A 3 55.32 -20.18 34.42
CA ARG A 3 55.39 -19.50 35.73
C ARG A 3 54.02 -18.96 36.16
N THR A 4 53.73 -19.24 37.42
CA THR A 4 52.81 -18.60 38.35
C THR A 4 53.28 -17.19 38.73
N ALA A 5 52.34 -16.28 38.97
CA ALA A 5 52.52 -15.13 39.87
C ALA A 5 51.19 -14.79 40.55
N SER A 6 51.14 -15.09 41.85
CA SER A 6 50.08 -14.74 42.80
C SER A 6 50.47 -13.47 43.57
N ARG A 7 49.48 -12.65 43.97
CA ARG A 7 49.33 -11.95 45.28
C ARG A 7 48.35 -10.76 45.17
N PRO A 8 47.84 -10.19 46.29
CA PRO A 8 47.07 -10.78 47.39
C PRO A 8 45.77 -9.97 47.67
N GLY A 9 44.85 -10.54 48.45
CA GLY A 9 43.57 -9.90 48.80
C GLY A 9 43.64 -8.85 49.90
N LEU A 10 42.47 -8.27 50.20
CA LEU A 10 42.01 -7.86 51.53
C LEU A 10 40.47 -7.78 51.54
N PRO A 11 39.82 -8.03 52.70
CA PRO A 11 38.39 -8.25 52.85
C PRO A 11 37.67 -6.96 53.26
N ARG A 12 36.33 -6.92 53.11
CA ARG A 12 35.47 -6.14 54.01
C ARG A 12 34.03 -6.64 53.98
N ASP A 13 33.61 -7.07 55.16
CA ASP A 13 32.24 -7.37 55.56
C ASP A 13 31.33 -6.12 55.56
N VAL A 14 30.13 -6.28 54.99
CA VAL A 14 28.77 -6.04 55.56
C VAL A 14 28.52 -4.66 56.24
N PRO A 15 27.45 -3.89 55.89
CA PRO A 15 26.07 -4.30 56.20
C PRO A 15 24.94 -4.00 55.20
N LYS A 16 23.99 -4.95 55.18
CA LYS A 16 22.58 -4.80 54.78
C LYS A 16 21.91 -3.66 55.58
N PRO A 17 21.04 -2.87 54.94
CA PRO A 17 19.89 -2.32 55.63
C PRO A 17 18.58 -2.83 55.02
N SER A 18 17.82 -3.46 55.89
CA SER A 18 16.41 -3.18 56.19
C SER A 18 15.44 -2.98 55.03
N SER A 19 14.61 -4.01 54.88
CA SER A 19 13.26 -3.97 54.33
C SER A 19 12.43 -2.88 55.01
N SER A 20 11.93 -1.92 54.24
CA SER A 20 10.83 -1.05 54.63
C SER A 20 9.72 -1.16 53.60
N SER A 21 8.66 -1.88 53.99
CA SER A 21 7.36 -1.83 53.33
C SER A 21 6.90 -0.38 53.23
N THR A 22 6.80 0.12 52.00
CA THR A 22 6.07 1.35 51.72
C THR A 22 4.85 0.91 50.92
N GLU A 23 3.68 1.08 51.51
CA GLU A 23 2.39 0.91 50.84
C GLU A 23 2.36 1.76 49.56
N PRO A 24 1.84 1.25 48.44
CA PRO A 24 1.59 2.09 47.29
C PRO A 24 0.39 2.98 47.63
N LEU A 25 0.68 4.25 47.92
CA LEU A 25 -0.32 5.32 47.82
C LEU A 25 -0.95 5.24 46.43
N ARG A 26 -2.25 4.93 46.41
CA ARG A 26 -3.14 5.18 45.28
C ARG A 26 -2.97 6.64 44.88
N VAL A 27 -2.24 6.87 43.80
CA VAL A 27 -2.36 8.08 43.01
C VAL A 27 -3.60 7.86 42.17
N ASP A 28 -4.73 8.41 42.60
CA ASP A 28 -5.86 8.67 41.71
C ASP A 28 -5.33 9.64 40.64
N GLY A 29 -4.86 9.06 39.55
CA GLY A 29 -4.49 9.82 38.37
C GLY A 29 -5.76 10.46 37.81
N PRO A 30 -5.75 11.75 37.44
CA PRO A 30 -6.75 12.23 36.52
C PRO A 30 -6.59 11.39 35.25
N GLU A 31 -7.66 10.70 34.85
CA GLU A 31 -7.83 10.18 33.50
C GLU A 31 -7.77 11.38 32.55
N SER A 32 -6.54 11.79 32.22
CA SER A 32 -6.30 12.67 31.11
C SER A 32 -6.43 11.79 29.88
N SER A 33 -7.66 11.69 29.39
CA SER A 33 -7.98 11.38 28.00
C SER A 33 -7.38 12.49 27.13
N HIS A 34 -6.06 12.60 27.10
CA HIS A 34 -5.34 13.36 26.11
C HIS A 34 -5.41 12.53 24.84
N THR A 35 -6.49 12.73 24.07
CA THR A 35 -6.41 12.70 22.61
C THR A 35 -5.40 13.77 22.21
N GLY A 36 -4.11 13.46 22.38
CA GLY A 36 -3.01 14.34 22.04
C GLY A 36 -3.15 14.69 20.57
N SER A 37 -3.52 15.92 20.27
CA SER A 37 -3.52 16.42 18.91
C SER A 37 -2.08 16.30 18.40
N LEU A 38 -1.91 15.79 17.17
CA LEU A 38 -0.62 15.76 16.50
C LEU A 38 -0.14 17.21 16.28
N ILE A 39 0.66 17.74 17.21
CA ILE A 39 1.19 19.11 17.15
C ILE A 39 2.54 19.05 16.45
N LEU A 40 2.52 19.19 15.12
CA LEU A 40 3.70 19.53 14.35
C LEU A 40 4.03 21.02 14.51
N HIS A 41 5.14 21.47 13.90
CA HIS A 41 5.41 22.89 13.77
C HIS A 41 4.18 23.62 13.20
N GLY A 42 3.58 24.53 13.98
CA GLY A 42 2.33 25.20 13.62
C GLY A 42 2.41 26.14 12.41
N GLN A 43 3.59 26.27 11.80
CA GLN A 43 3.82 27.09 10.61
C GLN A 43 4.57 26.30 9.52
N PRO A 44 4.25 26.52 8.24
CA PRO A 44 5.00 26.01 7.10
C PRO A 44 6.50 26.28 7.23
N GLY A 45 7.33 25.37 6.70
CA GLY A 45 8.76 25.61 6.61
C GLY A 45 9.48 24.61 5.71
N PHE A 46 10.71 24.94 5.34
CA PHE A 46 11.52 24.08 4.49
C PHE A 46 11.94 22.81 5.25
N PRO A 47 11.67 21.61 4.72
CA PRO A 47 12.12 20.38 5.36
C PRO A 47 13.64 20.20 5.27
N ASP A 48 14.20 19.56 6.30
CA ASP A 48 15.63 19.26 6.38
C ASP A 48 16.03 18.07 5.49
N SER A 49 17.33 17.76 5.51
CA SER A 49 17.89 16.64 4.76
C SER A 49 17.34 15.27 5.19
N ASN A 50 16.83 15.13 6.43
CA ASN A 50 16.24 13.88 6.90
C ASN A 50 14.88 13.63 6.25
N VAL A 51 14.05 14.68 6.16
CA VAL A 51 12.77 14.61 5.44
C VAL A 51 13.01 14.36 3.97
N HIS A 52 13.98 15.05 3.37
CA HIS A 52 14.36 14.82 1.97
C HIS A 52 14.79 13.37 1.73
N ALA A 53 15.65 12.81 2.59
CA ALA A 53 16.11 11.42 2.44
C ALA A 53 14.97 10.40 2.53
N VAL A 54 13.95 10.65 3.35
CA VAL A 54 12.76 9.78 3.40
C VAL A 54 11.92 9.92 2.14
N VAL A 55 11.65 11.14 1.68
CA VAL A 55 10.83 11.38 0.48
C VAL A 55 11.53 10.88 -0.78
N ALA A 56 12.85 11.00 -0.87
CA ALA A 56 13.63 10.49 -1.99
C ALA A 56 13.68 8.95 -2.04
N ALA A 57 13.43 8.27 -0.91
CA ALA A 57 13.36 6.81 -0.86
C ALA A 57 11.99 6.26 -1.29
N ILE A 58 10.96 7.10 -1.35
CA ILE A 58 9.60 6.73 -1.73
C ILE A 58 9.53 6.45 -3.25
N PRO A 59 8.94 5.32 -3.70
CA PRO A 59 8.63 5.14 -5.11
C PRO A 59 7.74 6.28 -5.64
N SER A 60 8.06 6.81 -6.82
CA SER A 60 7.23 7.84 -7.42
C SER A 60 5.87 7.28 -7.81
N LEU A 61 4.82 7.85 -7.22
CA LEU A 61 3.42 7.52 -7.52
C LEU A 61 2.88 8.31 -8.73
N CYS A 62 3.58 9.38 -9.14
CA CYS A 62 3.14 10.32 -10.14
C CYS A 62 4.17 10.42 -11.26
N PRO A 63 3.87 10.03 -12.51
CA PRO A 63 4.83 10.13 -13.63
C PRO A 63 5.38 11.55 -13.83
N GLY A 64 4.60 12.58 -13.52
CA GLY A 64 5.01 13.98 -13.57
C GLY A 64 5.80 14.49 -12.35
N ASP A 65 6.12 13.63 -11.39
CA ASP A 65 6.94 13.95 -10.21
C ASP A 65 7.87 12.78 -9.83
N PRO A 66 8.85 12.45 -10.68
CA PRO A 66 9.72 11.28 -10.52
C PRO A 66 10.59 11.31 -9.25
N PHE A 67 10.75 12.49 -8.64
CA PHE A 67 11.57 12.70 -7.44
C PHE A 67 10.73 13.03 -6.20
N ASN A 68 9.40 12.94 -6.28
CA ASN A 68 8.46 13.26 -5.19
C ASN A 68 8.65 14.68 -4.62
N PHE A 69 9.04 15.65 -5.45
CA PHE A 69 9.23 17.04 -5.02
C PHE A 69 7.93 17.67 -4.53
N LYS A 70 6.79 17.32 -5.13
CA LYS A 70 5.48 17.81 -4.67
C LYS A 70 5.17 17.26 -3.29
N LEU A 71 5.47 15.99 -3.04
CA LEU A 71 5.28 15.41 -1.71
C LEU A 71 6.21 16.07 -0.68
N PHE A 72 7.47 16.32 -1.04
CA PHE A 72 8.43 17.03 -0.19
C PHE A 72 7.93 18.43 0.18
N GLU A 73 7.46 19.19 -0.82
CA GLU A 73 6.87 20.52 -0.61
C GLU A 73 5.63 20.46 0.28
N LYS A 74 4.69 19.55 0.00
CA LYS A 74 3.49 19.35 0.82
C LYS A 74 3.88 19.11 2.27
N LEU A 75 4.79 18.18 2.56
CA LEU A 75 5.24 17.90 3.93
C LEU A 75 5.80 19.13 4.64
N GLY A 76 6.59 19.96 3.94
CA GLY A 76 7.07 21.24 4.47
C GLY A 76 5.96 22.25 4.77
N MET A 77 4.94 22.31 3.89
CA MET A 77 3.74 23.12 4.11
C MET A 77 2.91 22.63 5.31
N LEU A 78 3.02 21.35 5.67
CA LEU A 78 2.40 20.76 6.86
C LEU A 78 3.23 20.90 8.13
N GLY A 79 4.40 21.53 8.06
CA GLY A 79 5.29 21.70 9.20
C GLY A 79 6.13 20.47 9.53
N VAL A 80 6.19 19.47 8.66
CA VAL A 80 7.09 18.31 8.79
C VAL A 80 8.47 18.74 8.30
N ARG A 81 9.35 19.11 9.23
CA ARG A 81 10.61 19.77 8.90
C ARG A 81 11.85 19.01 9.33
N THR A 82 11.71 18.17 10.34
CA THR A 82 12.84 17.56 11.03
C THR A 82 12.66 16.06 11.14
N LYS A 83 13.76 15.38 11.51
CA LYS A 83 13.68 13.98 11.97
C LYS A 83 12.65 13.77 13.09
N ALA A 84 12.57 14.70 14.05
CA ALA A 84 11.66 14.55 15.18
C ALA A 84 10.18 14.57 14.74
N ASP A 85 9.85 15.36 13.72
CA ASP A 85 8.50 15.38 13.14
C ASP A 85 8.15 14.02 12.51
N LEU A 86 9.07 13.43 11.73
CA LEU A 86 8.87 12.10 11.14
C LEU A 86 8.72 11.01 12.22
N ASP A 87 9.52 11.09 13.28
CA ASP A 87 9.44 10.16 14.40
C ASP A 87 8.08 10.33 15.13
N MET A 88 7.54 11.55 15.20
CA MET A 88 6.19 11.84 15.74
C MET A 88 5.07 11.27 14.86
N LEU A 89 5.17 11.42 13.53
CA LEU A 89 4.24 10.80 12.57
C LEU A 89 4.22 9.28 12.74
N SER A 90 5.41 8.68 12.90
CA SER A 90 5.56 7.22 13.07
C SER A 90 4.96 6.71 14.38
N ALA A 91 4.93 7.54 15.43
CA ALA A 91 4.44 7.15 16.75
C ALA A 91 2.91 7.06 16.84
N ASN A 92 2.18 7.80 15.98
CA ASN A 92 0.72 7.93 16.01
C ASN A 92 0.15 7.80 14.58
N LEU A 93 0.17 6.58 14.02
CA LEU A 93 -0.20 6.35 12.61
C LEU A 93 -1.65 6.71 12.28
N GLU A 94 -2.62 6.41 13.15
CA GLU A 94 -4.03 6.76 12.91
C GLU A 94 -4.27 8.26 12.89
N GLN A 95 -3.73 8.99 13.87
CA GLN A 95 -3.83 10.45 13.88
C GLN A 95 -3.08 11.08 12.69
N THR A 96 -1.97 10.47 12.30
CA THR A 96 -1.19 10.87 11.12
C THR A 96 -2.01 10.69 9.84
N LYS A 97 -2.72 9.57 9.69
CA LYS A 97 -3.63 9.31 8.56
C LYS A 97 -4.65 10.43 8.46
N GLU A 98 -5.42 10.67 9.52
CA GLU A 98 -6.45 11.72 9.53
C GLU A 98 -5.88 13.11 9.24
N PHE A 99 -4.74 13.44 9.86
CA PHE A 99 -4.08 14.73 9.68
C PHE A 99 -3.61 14.94 8.23
N LEU A 100 -2.90 13.97 7.64
CA LEU A 100 -2.36 14.09 6.30
C LEU A 100 -3.47 14.11 5.24
N LEU A 101 -4.49 13.25 5.38
CA LEU A 101 -5.64 13.23 4.47
C LEU A 101 -6.41 14.56 4.49
N LYS A 102 -6.69 15.12 5.68
CA LYS A 102 -7.34 16.44 5.83
C LYS A 102 -6.55 17.57 5.17
N LYS A 103 -5.25 17.35 4.97
CA LYS A 103 -4.32 18.32 4.42
C LYS A 103 -3.98 18.10 2.94
N GLY A 104 -4.69 17.18 2.27
CA GLY A 104 -4.57 16.97 0.83
C GLY A 104 -3.42 16.05 0.40
N ILE A 105 -2.86 15.28 1.35
CA ILE A 105 -2.09 14.09 1.00
C ILE A 105 -3.09 13.02 0.58
N SER A 106 -2.88 12.40 -0.58
CA SER A 106 -3.75 11.33 -1.05
C SER A 106 -3.62 10.10 -0.15
N PHE A 107 -4.64 9.24 -0.15
CA PHE A 107 -4.58 8.00 0.60
C PHE A 107 -3.39 7.13 0.21
N LEU A 108 -3.10 7.03 -1.10
CA LEU A 108 -1.95 6.27 -1.57
C LEU A 108 -0.62 6.91 -1.15
N GLU A 109 -0.49 8.24 -1.21
CA GLU A 109 0.70 8.94 -0.67
C GLU A 109 0.88 8.60 0.83
N PHE A 110 -0.20 8.59 1.61
CA PHE A 110 -0.16 8.18 3.03
C PHE A 110 0.32 6.74 3.22
N ILE A 111 -0.22 5.77 2.46
CA ILE A 111 0.21 4.37 2.53
C ILE A 111 1.72 4.24 2.33
N VAL A 112 2.26 4.93 1.33
CA VAL A 112 3.69 4.87 1.02
C VAL A 112 4.52 5.59 2.10
N ILE A 113 4.10 6.77 2.56
CA ILE A 113 4.75 7.46 3.68
C ILE A 113 4.82 6.52 4.90
N ARG A 114 3.70 5.90 5.28
CA ARG A 114 3.64 4.98 6.42
C ARG A 114 4.60 3.81 6.25
N HIS A 115 4.64 3.16 5.08
CA HIS A 115 5.58 2.07 4.82
C HIS A 115 7.04 2.50 5.09
N HIS A 116 7.44 3.66 4.58
CA HIS A 116 8.81 4.16 4.76
C HIS A 116 9.11 4.60 6.20
N LEU A 117 8.12 5.13 6.91
CA LEU A 117 8.23 5.43 8.34
C LEU A 117 8.40 4.13 9.16
N LEU A 118 7.66 3.08 8.85
CA LEU A 118 7.78 1.77 9.51
C LEU A 118 9.14 1.12 9.23
N LEU A 119 9.60 1.10 7.97
CA LEU A 119 10.93 0.59 7.61
C LEU A 119 12.04 1.29 8.38
N ARG A 120 11.93 2.62 8.56
CA ARG A 120 12.87 3.41 9.35
C ARG A 120 12.81 3.04 10.83
N ALA A 121 11.61 2.91 11.40
CA ALA A 121 11.43 2.54 12.80
C ALA A 121 12.02 1.14 13.10
N ARG A 122 11.78 0.16 12.22
CA ARG A 122 12.31 -1.22 12.31
C ARG A 122 13.84 -1.28 12.36
N ARG A 123 14.53 -0.40 11.61
CA ARG A 123 16.00 -0.31 11.63
C ARG A 123 16.57 0.15 12.99
N HIS A 124 15.79 0.91 13.76
CA HIS A 124 16.25 1.50 15.01
C HIS A 124 15.74 0.77 16.26
N ARG A 125 14.65 0.00 16.15
CA ARG A 125 14.09 -0.77 17.26
C ARG A 125 13.40 -2.04 16.74
N PRO A 126 13.77 -3.23 17.24
CA PRO A 126 13.00 -4.44 17.01
C PRO A 126 11.57 -4.25 17.56
N GLU A 127 10.57 -4.59 16.75
CA GLU A 127 9.16 -4.26 16.98
C GLU A 127 8.64 -4.71 18.35
N THR A 128 8.11 -3.76 19.13
CA THR A 128 7.27 -4.06 20.28
C THR A 128 5.80 -3.89 19.89
N GLY A 129 5.19 -4.96 19.38
CA GLY A 129 3.77 -5.33 19.54
C GLY A 129 2.65 -4.45 18.95
N ARG A 130 2.89 -3.22 18.48
CA ARG A 130 1.79 -2.34 18.01
C ARG A 130 1.18 -2.75 16.67
N ASP A 131 1.96 -3.33 15.75
CA ASP A 131 1.51 -3.71 14.41
C ASP A 131 0.86 -5.11 14.34
N MET A 132 0.90 -5.88 15.44
CA MET A 132 0.37 -7.24 15.48
C MET A 132 -1.14 -7.29 15.81
N ALA A 133 -1.73 -6.18 16.27
CA ALA A 133 -3.12 -6.18 16.74
C ALA A 133 -4.14 -6.37 15.61
N ASP A 134 -3.82 -5.92 14.40
CA ASP A 134 -4.71 -6.00 13.23
C ASP A 134 -4.40 -7.20 12.32
N GLU A 135 -3.28 -7.89 12.54
CA GLU A 135 -2.88 -9.08 11.76
C GLU A 135 -3.91 -10.22 11.84
N PRO A 136 -4.51 -10.57 13.00
CA PRO A 136 -5.54 -11.60 13.05
C PRO A 136 -6.76 -11.27 12.19
N LYS A 137 -7.16 -9.99 12.12
CA LYS A 137 -8.29 -9.55 11.27
C LYS A 137 -7.93 -9.62 9.80
N MET A 138 -6.73 -9.16 9.44
CA MET A 138 -6.22 -9.26 8.07
C MET A 138 -6.14 -10.72 7.60
N LEU A 139 -5.63 -11.62 8.44
CA LEU A 139 -5.59 -13.06 8.15
C LEU A 139 -6.99 -13.62 7.95
N GLU A 140 -7.92 -13.31 8.85
CA GLU A 140 -9.30 -13.79 8.74
C GLU A 140 -10.01 -13.27 7.49
N PHE A 141 -9.75 -12.02 7.10
CA PHE A 141 -10.21 -11.46 5.84
C PHE A 141 -9.65 -12.27 4.66
N LEU A 142 -8.33 -12.43 4.57
CA LEU A 142 -7.66 -13.11 3.45
C LEU A 142 -8.02 -14.60 3.31
N LYS A 143 -8.43 -15.25 4.41
CA LYS A 143 -8.91 -16.65 4.45
C LYS A 143 -10.23 -16.89 3.72
N GLN A 144 -11.06 -15.86 3.61
CA GLN A 144 -12.42 -16.01 3.07
C GLN A 144 -12.43 -16.16 1.54
N TYR A 145 -11.29 -15.99 0.88
CA TYR A 145 -11.18 -15.98 -0.57
C TYR A 145 -10.71 -17.32 -1.14
N SER A 146 -11.08 -17.57 -2.40
CA SER A 146 -10.69 -18.77 -3.13
C SER A 146 -9.97 -18.38 -4.43
N PRO A 147 -8.67 -18.70 -4.58
CA PRO A 147 -7.81 -19.37 -3.60
C PRO A 147 -7.53 -18.47 -2.36
N PRO A 148 -7.24 -19.07 -1.18
CA PRO A 148 -6.88 -18.31 0.01
C PRO A 148 -5.66 -17.43 -0.21
N LEU A 149 -5.69 -16.21 0.33
CA LEU A 149 -4.64 -15.20 0.17
C LEU A 149 -3.83 -14.97 1.45
N GLU A 150 -3.87 -15.93 2.38
CA GLU A 150 -3.26 -15.84 3.72
C GLU A 150 -1.78 -15.49 3.68
N HIS A 151 -1.07 -15.98 2.66
CA HIS A 151 0.36 -15.71 2.45
C HIS A 151 0.65 -14.23 2.18
N LEU A 152 -0.34 -13.44 1.75
CA LEU A 152 -0.19 -12.00 1.56
C LEU A 152 -0.23 -11.23 2.88
N SER A 153 -0.69 -11.83 3.98
CA SER A 153 -0.82 -11.11 5.27
C SER A 153 0.52 -10.55 5.74
N SER A 154 1.59 -11.33 5.63
CA SER A 154 2.94 -10.87 6.01
C SER A 154 3.41 -9.73 5.12
N VAL A 155 3.16 -9.81 3.81
CA VAL A 155 3.58 -8.79 2.85
C VAL A 155 2.80 -7.48 3.06
N LEU A 156 1.48 -7.58 3.24
CA LEU A 156 0.64 -6.42 3.53
C LEU A 156 1.04 -5.76 4.87
N ARG A 157 1.32 -6.56 5.90
CA ARG A 157 1.86 -6.06 7.18
C ARG A 157 3.23 -5.40 7.01
N ASP A 158 4.11 -5.95 6.18
CA ASP A 158 5.43 -5.36 5.94
C ASP A 158 5.34 -4.00 5.24
N ILE A 159 4.35 -3.85 4.36
CA ILE A 159 4.00 -2.57 3.72
C ILE A 159 3.22 -1.66 4.69
N GLY A 160 2.81 -2.17 5.84
CA GLY A 160 2.04 -1.47 6.86
C GLY A 160 0.55 -1.36 6.55
N ILE A 161 0.02 -2.09 5.56
CA ILE A 161 -1.41 -2.10 5.22
C ILE A 161 -2.22 -2.78 6.34
N GLN A 162 -3.21 -2.05 6.86
CA GLN A 162 -4.16 -2.56 7.83
C GLN A 162 -5.46 -3.00 7.15
N ASN A 163 -6.31 -3.75 7.87
CA ASN A 163 -7.60 -4.17 7.33
C ASN A 163 -8.50 -2.96 7.01
N SER A 164 -8.47 -1.94 7.87
CA SER A 164 -9.19 -0.66 7.68
C SER A 164 -8.77 0.08 6.41
N ASP A 165 -7.54 -0.13 5.92
CA ASP A 165 -7.06 0.47 4.68
C ASP A 165 -7.62 -0.22 3.45
N LEU A 166 -7.77 -1.55 3.49
CA LEU A 166 -8.44 -2.30 2.43
C LEU A 166 -9.93 -1.89 2.34
N GLU A 167 -10.59 -1.73 3.49
CA GLU A 167 -11.95 -1.18 3.55
C GLU A 167 -12.00 0.23 2.95
N HIS A 168 -11.03 1.09 3.22
CA HIS A 168 -10.98 2.43 2.62
C HIS A 168 -10.70 2.38 1.11
N LEU A 169 -9.80 1.52 0.65
CA LEU A 169 -9.52 1.31 -0.77
C LEU A 169 -10.73 0.82 -1.57
N SER A 170 -11.66 0.10 -0.92
CA SER A 170 -12.94 -0.29 -1.54
C SER A 170 -13.79 0.91 -1.99
N SER A 171 -13.55 2.09 -1.39
CA SER A 171 -14.22 3.35 -1.73
C SER A 171 -13.44 4.23 -2.72
N LEU A 172 -12.19 3.87 -3.05
CA LEU A 172 -11.27 4.65 -3.89
C LEU A 172 -10.93 3.89 -5.18
N ASP A 173 -11.88 3.88 -6.10
CA ASP A 173 -11.82 3.07 -7.31
C ASP A 173 -10.62 3.39 -8.22
N ASP A 174 -10.32 4.67 -8.35
CA ASP A 174 -9.24 5.23 -9.14
C ASP A 174 -7.84 5.03 -8.53
N ALA A 175 -7.77 4.68 -7.24
CA ALA A 175 -6.50 4.43 -6.55
C ALA A 175 -5.92 3.03 -6.84
N TRP A 176 -6.75 2.07 -7.26
CA TRP A 176 -6.35 0.66 -7.46
C TRP A 176 -5.24 0.44 -8.48
N PRO A 177 -5.17 1.14 -9.63
CA PRO A 177 -4.05 0.98 -10.56
C PRO A 177 -2.71 1.42 -9.97
N ALA A 178 -2.69 2.58 -9.30
CA ALA A 178 -1.48 3.10 -8.69
C ALA A 178 -1.06 2.27 -7.46
N PHE A 179 -2.03 1.81 -6.66
CA PHE A 179 -1.80 0.86 -5.58
C PHE A 179 -1.28 -0.49 -6.09
N GLY A 180 -1.83 -0.99 -7.20
CA GLY A 180 -1.36 -2.21 -7.87
C GLY A 180 0.09 -2.12 -8.28
N LYS A 181 0.49 -1.06 -9.01
CA LYS A 181 1.90 -0.81 -9.36
C LYS A 181 2.81 -0.80 -8.13
N TYR A 182 2.36 -0.17 -7.05
CA TYR A 182 3.10 -0.13 -5.80
C TYR A 182 3.26 -1.52 -5.19
N LEU A 183 2.20 -2.33 -5.09
CA LEU A 183 2.26 -3.71 -4.59
C LEU A 183 3.19 -4.59 -5.45
N LEU A 184 3.08 -4.51 -6.78
CA LEU A 184 3.93 -5.25 -7.71
C LEU A 184 5.42 -4.89 -7.52
N SER A 185 5.73 -3.61 -7.26
CA SER A 185 7.11 -3.18 -6.97
C SER A 185 7.67 -3.74 -5.65
N HIS A 186 6.82 -4.27 -4.78
CA HIS A 186 7.19 -4.93 -3.52
C HIS A 186 7.12 -6.45 -3.61
N GLY A 187 7.05 -7.00 -4.82
CA GLY A 187 7.17 -8.44 -5.07
C GLY A 187 5.86 -9.20 -5.08
N LEU A 188 4.69 -8.53 -4.98
CA LEU A 188 3.42 -9.20 -5.27
C LEU A 188 3.37 -9.62 -6.74
N GLN A 189 2.84 -10.80 -6.99
CA GLN A 189 2.54 -11.26 -8.34
C GLN A 189 1.24 -10.61 -8.85
N ILE A 190 1.09 -10.53 -10.17
CA ILE A 190 -0.12 -9.95 -10.77
C ILE A 190 -1.38 -10.77 -10.43
N SER A 191 -1.26 -12.09 -10.34
CA SER A 191 -2.33 -13.01 -9.96
C SER A 191 -2.81 -12.76 -8.53
N GLU A 192 -1.87 -12.46 -7.62
CA GLU A 192 -2.14 -12.08 -6.23
C GLU A 192 -2.79 -10.71 -6.13
N TYR A 193 -2.27 -9.70 -6.83
CA TYR A 193 -2.87 -8.36 -6.91
C TYR A 193 -4.33 -8.44 -7.39
N ARG A 194 -4.59 -9.17 -8.48
CA ARG A 194 -5.94 -9.33 -9.02
C ARG A 194 -6.85 -10.06 -8.05
N SER A 195 -6.33 -11.07 -7.36
CA SER A 195 -7.12 -11.80 -6.36
C SER A 195 -7.44 -10.93 -5.14
N LEU A 196 -6.48 -10.14 -4.67
CA LEU A 196 -6.68 -9.16 -3.60
C LEU A 196 -7.69 -8.08 -4.00
N ARG A 197 -7.62 -7.59 -5.24
CA ARG A 197 -8.57 -6.60 -5.75
C ARG A 197 -9.99 -7.16 -5.87
N ARG A 198 -10.15 -8.40 -6.34
CA ARG A 198 -11.45 -9.09 -6.33
C ARG A 198 -11.97 -9.34 -4.92
N ALA A 199 -11.05 -9.57 -3.99
CA ALA A 199 -11.35 -9.79 -2.59
C ALA A 199 -11.90 -8.54 -1.90
N VAL A 200 -11.42 -7.35 -2.25
CA VAL A 200 -11.94 -6.10 -1.71
C VAL A 200 -13.11 -5.63 -2.57
N PRO A 201 -14.38 -5.89 -2.18
CA PRO A 201 -15.52 -5.53 -2.99
C PRO A 201 -15.58 -4.01 -3.10
N VAL A 202 -15.39 -3.48 -4.30
CA VAL A 202 -15.68 -2.09 -4.59
C VAL A 202 -17.17 -1.88 -4.33
N ASN A 203 -17.54 -0.83 -3.58
CA ASN A 203 -18.95 -0.48 -3.31
C ASN A 203 -19.77 -0.08 -4.55
N ARG A 204 -19.32 -0.42 -5.77
CA ARG A 204 -20.07 -0.26 -7.00
C ARG A 204 -20.92 -1.50 -7.26
N ARG A 205 -22.22 -1.32 -7.12
CA ARG A 205 -23.13 -1.88 -8.13
C ARG A 205 -22.72 -1.23 -9.45
N VAL A 206 -21.96 -1.94 -10.27
CA VAL A 206 -21.80 -1.55 -11.67
C VAL A 206 -23.16 -1.79 -12.31
N ASP A 207 -24.09 -0.86 -12.13
CA ASP A 207 -25.20 -0.72 -13.06
C ASP A 207 -24.55 -0.24 -14.35
N LEU A 208 -24.39 -1.15 -15.32
CA LEU A 208 -23.94 -0.84 -16.67
C LEU A 208 -24.77 0.28 -17.34
N ALA A 209 -25.93 0.61 -16.77
CA ALA A 209 -26.77 1.75 -17.13
C ALA A 209 -26.23 3.12 -16.67
N GLU A 210 -25.42 3.21 -15.60
CA GLU A 210 -24.79 4.46 -15.16
C GLU A 210 -23.44 4.74 -15.85
N ALA A 211 -22.92 3.79 -16.63
CA ALA A 211 -21.75 3.99 -17.49
C ALA A 211 -21.93 5.11 -18.53
N ASP A 212 -23.19 5.51 -18.80
CA ASP A 212 -23.53 6.67 -19.63
C ASP A 212 -23.24 8.03 -18.96
N SER A 213 -23.06 8.08 -17.63
CA SER A 213 -22.90 9.35 -16.89
C SER A 213 -21.43 9.75 -16.70
N ASN A 214 -20.49 8.82 -16.76
CA ASN A 214 -19.04 9.12 -16.80
C ASN A 214 -18.23 7.97 -17.44
N PRO A 215 -18.18 7.90 -18.79
CA PRO A 215 -17.58 6.79 -19.54
C PRO A 215 -16.03 6.74 -19.48
N GLU A 216 -15.36 7.79 -18.99
CA GLU A 216 -13.91 7.94 -19.14
C GLU A 216 -13.04 6.79 -18.61
N PRO A 217 -13.26 6.22 -17.40
CA PRO A 217 -12.32 5.23 -16.86
C PRO A 217 -12.32 3.91 -17.64
N TYR A 218 -13.47 3.56 -18.21
CA TYR A 218 -13.70 2.32 -18.93
C TYR A 218 -13.58 2.49 -20.44
N LEU A 219 -13.49 3.72 -20.95
CA LEU A 219 -13.53 3.99 -22.39
C LEU A 219 -12.42 3.25 -23.14
N ALA A 220 -11.19 3.28 -22.62
CA ALA A 220 -10.07 2.56 -23.23
C ALA A 220 -10.26 1.03 -23.18
N LEU A 221 -10.82 0.49 -22.08
CA LEU A 221 -11.16 -0.93 -21.98
C LEU A 221 -12.26 -1.30 -22.98
N GLN A 222 -13.30 -0.47 -23.11
CA GLN A 222 -14.37 -0.67 -24.08
C GLN A 222 -13.84 -0.59 -25.52
N ILE A 223 -12.97 0.37 -25.84
CA ILE A 223 -12.33 0.49 -27.15
C ILE A 223 -11.52 -0.78 -27.46
N PHE A 224 -10.68 -1.21 -26.52
CA PHE A 224 -9.89 -2.44 -26.64
C PHE A 224 -10.78 -3.66 -26.88
N LEU A 225 -11.86 -3.82 -26.10
CA LEU A 225 -12.76 -4.96 -26.20
C LEU A 225 -13.68 -4.89 -27.41
N LYS A 226 -14.01 -3.71 -27.93
CA LYS A 226 -14.86 -3.52 -29.12
C LYS A 226 -14.20 -4.04 -30.39
N ALA A 227 -12.87 -4.02 -30.45
CA ALA A 227 -12.10 -4.64 -31.54
C ALA A 227 -12.24 -6.17 -31.57
N LEU A 228 -12.64 -6.80 -30.46
CA LEU A 228 -12.82 -8.25 -30.34
C LEU A 228 -14.22 -8.68 -30.78
N LYS A 229 -14.34 -9.84 -31.44
CA LYS A 229 -15.65 -10.39 -31.81
C LYS A 229 -16.49 -10.79 -30.59
N GLY A 230 -17.81 -10.66 -30.70
CA GLY A 230 -18.79 -11.06 -29.68
C GLY A 230 -19.40 -9.89 -28.90
N ASP A 231 -20.31 -10.22 -27.99
CA ASP A 231 -21.04 -9.24 -27.16
C ASP A 231 -20.09 -8.42 -26.27
N LEU A 232 -20.17 -7.09 -26.36
CA LEU A 232 -19.29 -6.17 -25.63
C LEU A 232 -19.53 -6.25 -24.13
N ASN A 233 -20.80 -6.30 -23.71
CA ASN A 233 -21.16 -6.28 -22.29
C ASN A 233 -20.64 -7.54 -21.59
N SER A 234 -20.84 -8.72 -22.18
CA SER A 234 -20.30 -9.98 -21.66
C SER A 234 -18.77 -9.97 -21.52
N LYS A 235 -18.06 -9.34 -22.47
CA LYS A 235 -16.59 -9.20 -22.40
C LYS A 235 -16.16 -8.25 -21.28
N VAL A 236 -16.80 -7.09 -21.17
CA VAL A 236 -16.54 -6.12 -20.10
C VAL A 236 -16.78 -6.76 -18.75
N ASP A 237 -17.92 -7.45 -18.58
CA ASP A 237 -18.28 -8.14 -17.36
C ASP A 237 -17.25 -9.20 -16.94
N ALA A 238 -16.76 -9.99 -17.89
CA ALA A 238 -15.74 -10.98 -17.61
C ALA A 238 -14.40 -10.34 -17.22
N PHE A 239 -14.01 -9.23 -17.84
CA PHE A 239 -12.82 -8.46 -17.46
C PHE A 239 -12.95 -7.86 -16.05
N VAL A 240 -14.11 -7.28 -15.73
CA VAL A 240 -14.41 -6.73 -14.40
C VAL A 240 -14.38 -7.82 -13.34
N ARG A 241 -15.03 -8.98 -13.57
CA ARG A 241 -14.95 -10.15 -12.66
C ARG A 241 -13.55 -10.70 -12.51
N ALA A 242 -12.74 -10.59 -13.56
CA ALA A 242 -11.33 -10.92 -13.56
C ALA A 242 -10.45 -9.86 -12.86
N GLY A 243 -11.01 -8.75 -12.38
CA GLY A 243 -10.28 -7.67 -11.71
C GLY A 243 -9.49 -6.74 -12.65
N LEU A 244 -9.86 -6.70 -13.94
CA LEU A 244 -9.29 -5.85 -14.98
C LEU A 244 -10.32 -4.81 -15.40
N CYS A 245 -10.31 -3.64 -14.74
CA CYS A 245 -11.36 -2.63 -14.93
C CYS A 245 -10.89 -1.39 -15.67
N TYR A 246 -9.59 -1.13 -15.72
CA TYR A 246 -9.01 0.12 -16.23
C TYR A 246 -8.03 -0.09 -17.36
N SER A 247 -7.76 0.99 -18.10
CA SER A 247 -6.74 1.02 -19.16
C SER A 247 -5.35 0.67 -18.62
N GLU A 248 -5.08 1.10 -17.39
CA GLU A 248 -3.86 0.87 -16.65
C GLU A 248 -3.71 -0.61 -16.31
N ASP A 249 -4.81 -1.32 -16.05
CA ASP A 249 -4.78 -2.77 -15.85
C ASP A 249 -4.33 -3.47 -17.13
N LEU A 250 -4.86 -3.05 -18.29
CA LEU A 250 -4.40 -3.57 -19.57
C LEU A 250 -2.92 -3.27 -19.81
N ASN A 251 -2.47 -2.04 -19.51
CA ASN A 251 -1.06 -1.67 -19.65
C ASN A 251 -0.16 -2.50 -18.73
N MET A 252 -0.61 -2.81 -17.51
CA MET A 252 0.10 -3.72 -16.61
C MET A 252 0.18 -5.13 -17.19
N VAL A 253 -0.91 -5.64 -17.80
CA VAL A 253 -0.93 -6.96 -18.43
C VAL A 253 -0.01 -7.03 -19.66
N CYS A 254 0.09 -5.94 -20.44
CA CYS A 254 0.91 -5.88 -21.65
C CYS A 254 2.42 -6.06 -21.40
N VAL A 255 2.90 -5.78 -20.19
CA VAL A 255 4.33 -5.85 -19.86
C VAL A 255 4.72 -7.15 -19.15
N LEU A 256 3.79 -8.09 -19.02
CA LEU A 256 4.04 -9.36 -18.32
C LEU A 256 4.73 -10.39 -19.22
N PRO A 257 5.48 -11.34 -18.63
CA PRO A 257 5.93 -12.54 -19.32
C PRO A 257 4.76 -13.35 -19.89
N GLU A 258 5.01 -14.09 -20.98
CA GLU A 258 3.95 -14.86 -21.67
C GLU A 258 3.26 -15.87 -20.75
N GLU A 259 4.01 -16.48 -19.83
CA GLU A 259 3.47 -17.43 -18.84
C GLU A 259 2.43 -16.78 -17.92
N GLN A 260 2.64 -15.53 -17.52
CA GLN A 260 1.69 -14.79 -16.67
C GLN A 260 0.48 -14.29 -17.47
N ILE A 261 0.67 -14.00 -18.76
CA ILE A 261 -0.44 -13.70 -19.68
C ILE A 261 -1.34 -14.93 -19.82
N ASP A 262 -0.77 -16.13 -19.93
CA ASP A 262 -1.53 -17.39 -19.99
C ASP A 262 -2.42 -17.57 -18.76
N GLU A 263 -1.90 -17.33 -17.55
CA GLU A 263 -2.68 -17.38 -16.31
C GLU A 263 -3.84 -16.37 -16.31
N ILE A 264 -3.64 -15.19 -16.89
CA ILE A 264 -4.68 -14.17 -17.00
C ILE A 264 -5.79 -14.63 -17.96
N LEU A 265 -5.39 -15.18 -19.10
CA LEU A 265 -6.33 -15.68 -20.11
C LEU A 265 -7.12 -16.88 -19.57
N ASP A 266 -6.50 -17.78 -18.82
CA ASP A 266 -7.19 -18.88 -18.14
C ASP A 266 -8.20 -18.37 -17.10
N GLY A 267 -7.85 -17.31 -16.38
CA GLY A 267 -8.78 -16.59 -15.51
C GLY A 267 -9.98 -16.04 -16.29
N LEU A 268 -9.75 -15.39 -17.43
CA LEU A 268 -10.82 -14.85 -18.27
C LEU A 268 -11.73 -15.95 -18.86
N ILE A 269 -11.17 -17.12 -19.20
CA ILE A 269 -11.96 -18.28 -19.64
C ILE A 269 -12.91 -18.74 -18.53
N LYS A 270 -12.41 -18.82 -17.29
CA LYS A 270 -13.25 -19.16 -16.11
C LYS A 270 -14.36 -18.13 -15.88
N GLU A 271 -14.11 -16.87 -16.20
CA GLU A 271 -15.10 -15.79 -16.10
C GLU A 271 -16.04 -15.67 -17.31
N GLY A 272 -15.93 -16.57 -18.30
CA GLY A 272 -16.89 -16.72 -19.40
C GLY A 272 -16.40 -16.31 -20.78
N LEU A 273 -15.13 -15.93 -20.96
CA LEU A 273 -14.58 -15.75 -22.31
C LEU A 273 -14.39 -17.09 -23.02
N SER A 274 -14.68 -17.12 -24.32
CA SER A 274 -14.33 -18.27 -25.14
C SER A 274 -12.84 -18.32 -25.43
N TRP A 275 -12.33 -19.51 -25.76
CA TRP A 275 -10.94 -19.67 -26.20
C TRP A 275 -10.58 -18.78 -27.40
N THR A 276 -11.51 -18.63 -28.36
CA THR A 276 -11.30 -17.76 -29.53
C THR A 276 -11.25 -16.29 -29.15
N GLN A 277 -12.01 -15.85 -28.14
CA GLN A 277 -11.93 -14.50 -27.59
C GLN A 277 -10.60 -14.29 -26.86
N CYS A 278 -10.15 -15.26 -26.04
CA CYS A 278 -8.84 -15.16 -25.37
C CYS A 278 -7.67 -15.11 -26.34
N LYS A 279 -7.73 -15.83 -27.46
CA LYS A 279 -6.73 -15.68 -28.54
C LYS A 279 -6.70 -14.25 -29.09
N ALA A 280 -7.86 -13.65 -29.32
CA ALA A 280 -7.95 -12.27 -29.79
C ALA A 280 -7.48 -11.25 -28.74
N VAL A 281 -7.77 -11.49 -27.44
CA VAL A 281 -7.23 -10.69 -26.33
C VAL A 281 -5.70 -10.75 -26.34
N ARG A 282 -5.09 -11.93 -26.51
CA ARG A 282 -3.63 -12.07 -26.57
C ARG A 282 -3.02 -11.22 -27.68
N GLU A 283 -3.55 -11.31 -28.88
CA GLU A 283 -3.06 -10.53 -30.02
C GLU A 283 -3.24 -9.02 -29.77
N GLY A 284 -4.41 -8.60 -29.25
CA GLY A 284 -4.62 -7.20 -28.89
C GLY A 284 -3.66 -6.68 -27.81
N LEU A 285 -3.31 -7.51 -26.83
CA LEU A 285 -2.31 -7.17 -25.81
C LEU A 285 -0.91 -7.00 -26.42
N LYS A 286 -0.54 -7.85 -27.39
CA LYS A 286 0.74 -7.72 -28.13
C LYS A 286 0.78 -6.43 -28.94
N ASP A 287 -0.26 -6.16 -29.72
CA ASP A 287 -0.37 -4.91 -30.51
C ASP A 287 -0.27 -3.67 -29.62
N ARG A 288 -0.93 -3.71 -28.45
CA ARG A 288 -0.86 -2.65 -27.45
C ARG A 288 0.54 -2.51 -26.83
N ALA A 289 1.19 -3.62 -26.50
CA ALA A 289 2.56 -3.61 -25.98
C ALA A 289 3.55 -2.99 -26.97
N GLU A 290 3.43 -3.33 -28.25
CA GLU A 290 4.21 -2.72 -29.33
C GLU A 290 3.92 -1.22 -29.47
N GLY A 291 2.66 -0.80 -29.34
CA GLY A 291 2.26 0.62 -29.33
C GLY A 291 2.90 1.40 -28.18
N ILE A 292 2.91 0.82 -26.97
CA ILE A 292 3.56 1.41 -25.78
C ILE A 292 5.07 1.53 -26.00
N ALA A 293 5.72 0.49 -26.51
CA ALA A 293 7.16 0.49 -26.79
C ALA A 293 7.54 1.52 -27.87
N ALA A 294 6.66 1.76 -28.85
CA ALA A 294 6.84 2.75 -29.89
C ALA A 294 6.54 4.20 -29.45
N GLY A 295 6.16 4.42 -28.18
CA GLY A 295 5.78 5.75 -27.67
C GLY A 295 4.47 6.28 -28.26
N ARG A 296 3.68 5.43 -28.92
CA ARG A 296 2.32 5.77 -29.36
C ARG A 296 1.41 5.63 -28.15
N HIS A 297 1.28 6.71 -27.38
CA HIS A 297 0.12 6.82 -26.51
C HIS A 297 -1.12 6.78 -27.39
N ASP A 298 -2.03 5.84 -27.13
CA ASP A 298 -3.38 5.79 -27.69
C ASP A 298 -4.08 7.14 -27.39
N GLN A 299 -3.83 8.14 -28.22
CA GLN A 299 -4.78 9.19 -28.47
C GLN A 299 -5.70 8.61 -29.54
N GLY A 300 -6.92 8.26 -29.12
CA GLY A 300 -7.94 7.71 -30.00
C GLY A 300 -8.02 8.49 -31.31
N GLY A 301 -7.69 7.80 -32.40
CA GLY A 301 -8.03 8.26 -33.74
C GLY A 301 -9.54 8.22 -33.88
N ALA A 302 -10.13 9.40 -34.08
CA ALA A 302 -11.53 9.60 -34.46
C ALA A 302 -11.88 8.87 -35.76
#